data_AF-Q9SV81-F1
#
_entry.id   AF-Q9SV81-F1
#
_cell.length_a   1.000
_cell.length_b   1.000
_cell.length_c   1.000
_cell.angle_alpha   90.00
_cell.angle_beta   90.00
_cell.angle_gamma   90.00
#
_symmetry.space_group_name_H-M   'P 1'
#
loop_
_entity.id
_entity.type
_entity.pdbx_description
1 polymer ?
#
loop_
_entity_poly.entity_id
_entity_poly.type
_entity_poly.pdbx_seq_one_letter_code
_entity_poly.pdbx_strand_id
1 'polypeptide(L)'
;MSLAPTKVAVSTSILSKRWEFLWMWLTKLEFGDELYSESEFKSLQCFLDRNLPLHRAPVIESFRLELSGLYFNPEDIRMWVVVVVSRYVRELEIYCPEKQHILPSSLYTCKSLVILKLDGGIILDVPPMVCLPSLRTLELKGYTCDVDEFVIDTPSLEYFKLEDRNYDSHPCLIENMPKLTVAYVDVRSTDLQSLIGSITSVKYLTISSKAMFGDGFIFNHLEHLTLPVWDDYPWNVLVQVLKDSPNLRELSCLSEMNVSSFV
;
A
#
# COMPACT_ATOMS: atom_id res chain seq x y z
N MET A 1 -26.45 1.96 8.59
CA MET A 1 -26.61 3.43 8.54
C MET A 1 -25.26 4.08 8.81
N SER A 2 -24.48 4.39 7.78
CA SER A 2 -23.30 5.25 7.87
C SER A 2 -23.69 6.62 7.32
N LEU A 3 -23.93 7.59 8.19
CA LEU A 3 -24.36 8.94 7.81
C LEU A 3 -23.55 9.95 8.61
N ALA A 4 -22.31 10.15 8.14
CA ALA A 4 -21.48 11.36 8.23
C ALA A 4 -20.00 10.93 8.17
N PRO A 5 -19.14 11.60 7.38
CA PRO A 5 -17.70 11.38 7.42
C PRO A 5 -17.18 11.57 8.85
N THR A 6 -16.14 10.83 9.24
CA THR A 6 -15.51 10.95 10.57
C THR A 6 -15.16 12.42 10.88
N LYS A 7 -14.79 13.22 9.86
CA LYS A 7 -14.59 14.68 9.96
C LYS A 7 -15.80 15.45 10.53
N VAL A 8 -17.01 15.11 10.07
CA VAL A 8 -18.27 15.68 10.58
C VAL A 8 -18.57 15.12 11.98
N ALA A 9 -18.34 13.83 12.22
CA ALA A 9 -18.52 13.26 13.55
C ALA A 9 -17.57 13.87 14.60
N VAL A 10 -16.31 14.14 14.25
CA VAL A 10 -15.32 14.78 15.14
C VAL A 10 -15.72 16.24 15.40
N SER A 11 -15.97 17.02 14.35
CA SER A 11 -16.42 18.42 14.51
C SER A 11 -17.74 18.53 15.27
N THR A 12 -18.69 17.61 15.05
CA THR A 12 -19.95 17.57 15.81
C THR A 12 -19.82 16.94 17.19
N SER A 13 -18.83 16.08 17.46
CA SER A 13 -18.54 15.56 18.81
C SER A 13 -18.03 16.66 19.74
N ILE A 14 -17.23 17.58 19.19
CA ILE A 14 -16.82 18.80 19.89
C ILE A 14 -18.06 19.66 20.25
N LEU A 15 -19.11 19.63 19.42
CA LEU A 15 -20.34 20.41 19.61
C LEU A 15 -21.46 19.65 20.35
N SER A 16 -21.39 18.32 20.46
CA SER A 16 -22.50 17.49 20.97
C SER A 16 -22.00 16.24 21.69
N LYS A 17 -22.34 16.15 22.98
CA LYS A 17 -22.13 14.95 23.83
C LYS A 17 -22.68 13.67 23.21
N ARG A 18 -23.70 13.76 22.33
CA ARG A 18 -24.26 12.59 21.65
C ARG A 18 -23.25 11.96 20.68
N TRP A 19 -22.46 12.79 19.98
CA TRP A 19 -21.47 12.33 19.02
C TRP A 19 -20.14 11.92 19.68
N GLU A 20 -19.84 12.48 20.85
CA GLU A 20 -18.69 12.07 21.70
C GLU A 20 -18.67 10.56 22.00
N PHE A 21 -19.83 9.90 22.08
CA PHE A 21 -19.90 8.44 22.31
C PHE A 21 -20.13 7.63 21.04
N LEU A 22 -20.77 8.21 20.01
CA LEU A 22 -21.08 7.48 18.78
C LEU A 22 -19.83 7.18 17.96
N TRP A 23 -18.83 8.08 17.97
CA TRP A 23 -17.61 7.87 17.21
C TRP A 23 -16.86 6.59 17.64
N MET A 24 -16.95 6.22 18.93
CA MET A 24 -16.32 5.01 19.49
C MET A 24 -16.82 3.70 18.84
N TRP A 25 -17.92 3.74 18.10
CA TRP A 25 -18.53 2.60 17.41
C TRP A 25 -18.42 2.68 15.88
N LEU A 26 -17.84 3.75 15.33
CA LEU A 26 -17.66 3.88 13.89
C LEU A 26 -16.62 2.87 13.39
N THR A 27 -17.00 2.09 12.39
CA THR A 27 -16.12 1.07 11.78
C THR A 27 -15.23 1.65 10.69
N LYS A 28 -15.60 2.79 10.11
CA LYS A 28 -14.84 3.51 9.08
C LYS A 28 -14.33 4.81 9.68
N LEU A 29 -13.03 4.96 9.74
CA LEU A 29 -12.32 6.07 10.37
C LEU A 29 -11.42 6.71 9.31
N GLU A 30 -11.54 8.02 9.15
CA GLU A 30 -10.78 8.78 8.15
C GLU A 30 -10.33 10.09 8.79
N PHE A 31 -9.03 10.33 8.75
CA PHE A 31 -8.36 11.43 9.42
C PHE A 31 -7.30 12.03 8.52
N GLY A 32 -7.14 13.35 8.63
CA GLY A 32 -6.18 14.10 7.81
C GLY A 32 -6.81 14.76 6.59
N ASP A 33 -6.03 15.66 6.00
CA ASP A 33 -6.31 16.44 4.79
C ASP A 33 -5.01 17.21 4.46
N GLU A 34 -4.56 17.20 3.20
CA GLU A 34 -3.39 17.99 2.78
C GLU A 34 -3.46 19.46 3.20
N LEU A 35 -4.68 20.01 3.35
CA LEU A 35 -4.93 21.43 3.64
C LEU A 35 -4.99 21.79 5.13
N TYR A 36 -4.81 20.83 6.05
CA TYR A 36 -4.87 21.15 7.48
C TYR A 36 -3.80 22.15 7.88
N SER A 37 -4.22 23.15 8.63
CA SER A 37 -3.31 24.00 9.38
C SER A 37 -2.60 23.20 10.48
N GLU A 38 -1.44 23.69 10.92
CA GLU A 38 -0.72 23.14 12.08
C GLU A 38 -1.63 22.98 13.31
N SER A 39 -2.54 23.95 13.53
CA SER A 39 -3.48 23.91 14.65
C SER A 39 -4.51 22.77 14.55
N GLU A 40 -4.95 22.45 13.33
CA GLU A 40 -5.90 21.36 13.07
C GLU A 40 -5.21 20.00 13.24
N PHE A 41 -3.97 19.87 12.78
CA PHE A 41 -3.18 18.66 13.01
C PHE A 41 -2.90 18.41 14.49
N LYS A 42 -2.53 19.44 15.25
CA LYS A 42 -2.34 19.31 16.69
C LYS A 42 -3.63 18.92 17.41
N SER A 43 -4.77 19.43 16.95
CA SER A 43 -6.09 19.06 17.47
C SER A 43 -6.44 17.61 17.12
N LEU A 44 -6.11 17.17 15.90
CA LEU A 44 -6.27 15.78 15.46
C LEU A 44 -5.41 14.83 16.29
N GLN A 45 -4.13 15.15 16.52
CA GLN A 45 -3.22 14.37 17.36
C GLN A 45 -3.82 14.19 18.76
N CYS A 46 -4.17 15.30 19.43
CA CYS A 46 -4.83 15.27 20.74
C CYS A 46 -6.10 14.41 20.75
N PHE A 47 -6.88 14.48 19.66
CA PHE A 47 -8.08 13.66 19.51
C PHE A 47 -7.73 12.18 19.42
N LEU A 48 -6.81 11.79 18.54
CA LEU A 48 -6.43 10.38 18.33
C LEU A 48 -5.81 9.76 19.57
N ASP A 49 -4.86 10.45 20.21
CA ASP A 49 -4.19 9.98 21.44
C ASP A 49 -5.20 9.70 22.56
N ARG A 50 -6.17 10.61 22.72
CA ARG A 50 -7.17 10.50 23.78
C ARG A 50 -8.25 9.46 23.47
N ASN A 51 -8.67 9.37 22.21
CA ASN A 51 -9.93 8.72 21.86
C ASN A 51 -9.72 7.35 21.21
N LEU A 52 -8.69 7.16 20.37
CA LEU A 52 -8.48 5.89 19.67
C LEU A 52 -8.37 4.69 20.62
N PRO A 53 -7.65 4.75 21.77
CA PRO A 53 -7.62 3.66 22.75
C PRO A 53 -8.98 3.31 23.35
N LEU A 54 -9.94 4.24 23.33
CA LEU A 54 -11.30 4.06 23.84
C LEU A 54 -12.27 3.50 22.79
N HIS A 55 -11.80 3.24 21.56
CA HIS A 55 -12.64 2.71 20.50
C HIS A 55 -13.20 1.32 20.86
N ARG A 56 -14.50 1.15 20.66
CA ARG A 56 -15.31 0.02 21.14
C ARG A 56 -15.82 -0.89 20.03
N ALA A 57 -15.74 -0.50 18.77
CA ALA A 57 -16.19 -1.40 17.71
C ALA A 57 -15.30 -2.65 17.72
N PRO A 58 -15.88 -3.86 17.63
CA PRO A 58 -15.10 -5.09 17.66
C PRO A 58 -14.22 -5.23 16.41
N VAL A 59 -14.58 -4.57 15.31
CA VAL A 59 -13.85 -4.57 14.04
C VAL A 59 -13.80 -3.15 13.50
N ILE A 60 -12.61 -2.70 13.09
CA ILE A 60 -12.46 -1.51 12.25
C ILE A 60 -12.47 -1.97 10.79
N GLU A 61 -13.50 -1.61 10.05
CA GLU A 61 -13.60 -1.95 8.62
C GLU A 61 -12.56 -1.18 7.81
N SER A 62 -12.34 0.09 8.12
CA SER A 62 -11.40 0.92 7.36
C SER A 62 -10.81 2.00 8.25
N PHE A 63 -9.50 2.16 8.19
CA PHE A 63 -8.76 3.24 8.83
C PHE A 63 -7.85 3.92 7.81
N ARG A 64 -8.14 5.19 7.54
CA ARG A 64 -7.37 6.06 6.65
C ARG A 64 -6.77 7.21 7.44
N LEU A 65 -5.45 7.38 7.33
CA LEU A 65 -4.71 8.46 7.97
C LEU A 65 -3.81 9.15 6.95
N GLU A 66 -4.13 10.42 6.69
CA GLU A 66 -3.38 11.28 5.78
C GLU A 66 -2.62 12.32 6.60
N LEU A 67 -1.29 12.20 6.64
CA LEU A 67 -0.43 13.13 7.35
C LEU A 67 0.12 14.16 6.37
N SER A 68 0.21 15.42 6.77
CA SER A 68 1.01 16.41 6.03
C SER A 68 2.02 17.08 6.97
N GLY A 69 3.27 17.20 6.51
CA GLY A 69 4.37 17.87 7.22
C GLY A 69 4.95 17.13 8.44
N LEU A 70 5.78 17.85 9.20
CA LEU A 70 6.68 17.35 10.25
C LEU A 70 6.08 17.36 11.68
N TYR A 71 4.76 17.39 11.83
CA TYR A 71 4.13 17.72 13.11
C TYR A 71 3.85 16.54 14.04
N PHE A 72 4.12 15.31 13.60
CA PHE A 72 3.77 14.11 14.37
C PHE A 72 5.01 13.41 14.89
N ASN A 73 4.93 12.99 16.15
CA ASN A 73 5.89 12.06 16.71
C ASN A 73 5.61 10.66 16.12
N PRO A 74 6.60 9.99 15.50
CA PRO A 74 6.42 8.65 14.92
C PRO A 74 5.91 7.63 15.95
N GLU A 75 6.25 7.79 17.23
CA GLU A 75 5.75 6.91 18.29
C GLU A 75 4.24 7.01 18.48
N ASP A 76 3.66 8.21 18.35
CA ASP A 76 2.22 8.40 18.51
C ASP A 76 1.47 7.70 17.37
N ILE A 77 1.93 7.90 16.13
CA ILE A 77 1.38 7.23 14.95
C ILE A 77 1.49 5.71 15.09
N ARG A 78 2.66 5.21 15.53
CA ARG A 78 2.85 3.78 15.78
C ARG A 78 1.83 3.25 16.78
N MET A 79 1.61 3.97 17.88
CA MET A 79 0.61 3.58 18.89
C MET A 79 -0.81 3.59 18.33
N TRP A 80 -1.15 4.53 17.44
CA TRP A 80 -2.44 4.53 16.76
C TRP A 80 -2.64 3.29 15.90
N VAL A 81 -1.62 2.91 15.13
CA VAL A 81 -1.66 1.69 14.31
C VAL A 81 -1.77 0.43 15.18
N VAL A 82 -1.07 0.37 16.33
CA VAL A 82 -1.22 -0.74 17.30
C VAL A 82 -2.67 -0.88 17.75
N VAL A 83 -3.32 0.23 18.11
CA VAL A 83 -4.72 0.21 18.54
C VAL A 83 -5.63 -0.26 17.41
N VAL A 84 -5.44 0.24 16.19
CA VAL A 84 -6.24 -0.13 15.01
C VAL A 84 -6.09 -1.62 14.69
N VAL A 85 -4.86 -2.15 14.69
CA VAL A 85 -4.58 -3.58 14.50
C VAL A 85 -5.22 -4.43 15.60
N SER A 86 -5.22 -3.98 16.85
CA SER A 86 -5.89 -4.66 17.98
C SER A 86 -7.42 -4.76 17.85
N ARG A 87 -8.01 -3.98 16.93
CA ARG A 87 -9.43 -3.98 16.59
C ARG A 87 -9.71 -4.66 15.26
N TYR A 88 -8.89 -5.65 14.90
CA TYR A 88 -9.10 -6.52 13.73
C TYR A 88 -9.35 -5.75 12.44
N VAL A 89 -8.54 -4.72 12.20
CA VAL A 89 -8.67 -3.86 11.01
C VAL A 89 -8.72 -4.67 9.72
N ARG A 90 -9.60 -4.27 8.79
CA ARG A 90 -9.71 -4.87 7.45
C ARG A 90 -8.99 -4.07 6.38
N GLU A 91 -9.09 -2.75 6.41
CA GLU A 91 -8.43 -1.86 5.46
C GLU A 91 -7.61 -0.83 6.23
N LEU A 92 -6.32 -0.75 5.92
CA LEU A 92 -5.41 0.24 6.48
C LEU A 92 -4.77 1.04 5.34
N GLU A 93 -4.99 2.35 5.37
CA GLU A 93 -4.38 3.30 4.44
C GLU A 93 -3.66 4.39 5.24
N ILE A 94 -2.35 4.55 4.98
CA ILE A 94 -1.54 5.58 5.61
C ILE A 94 -0.75 6.31 4.53
N TYR A 95 -0.90 7.63 4.50
CA TYR A 95 -0.03 8.52 3.75
C TYR A 95 0.83 9.31 4.73
N CYS A 96 2.15 9.20 4.60
CA CYS A 96 3.12 9.91 5.41
C CYS A 96 4.26 10.39 4.50
N PRO A 97 4.33 11.68 4.14
CA PRO A 97 5.33 12.15 3.18
C PRO A 97 6.78 12.04 3.71
N GLU A 98 6.95 12.11 5.02
CA GLU A 98 8.25 12.13 5.69
C GLU A 98 8.78 10.73 5.99
N LYS A 99 10.12 10.61 5.99
CA LYS A 99 10.80 9.34 6.30
C LYS A 99 10.61 8.93 7.75
N GLN A 100 9.76 7.94 8.04
CA GLN A 100 9.44 7.55 9.41
C GLN A 100 9.17 6.05 9.60
N HIS A 101 9.64 5.49 10.72
CA HIS A 101 9.26 4.16 11.19
C HIS A 101 7.98 4.28 12.03
N ILE A 102 6.82 4.14 11.40
CA ILE A 102 5.51 4.28 12.10
C ILE A 102 4.75 2.96 12.19
N LEU A 103 5.23 1.90 11.53
CA LEU A 103 4.52 0.62 11.49
C LEU A 103 4.96 -0.26 12.66
N PRO A 104 4.03 -0.76 13.48
CA PRO A 104 4.34 -1.72 14.53
C PRO A 104 4.50 -3.13 13.96
N SER A 105 5.32 -3.96 14.60
CA SER A 105 5.53 -5.36 14.20
C SER A 105 4.23 -6.20 14.18
N SER A 106 3.25 -5.84 15.01
CA SER A 106 1.93 -6.47 15.02
C SER A 106 1.16 -6.30 13.71
N LEU A 107 1.46 -5.28 12.91
CA LEU A 107 0.84 -5.09 11.60
C LEU A 107 1.19 -6.24 10.67
N TYR A 108 2.47 -6.66 10.61
CA TYR A 108 2.98 -7.70 9.73
C TYR A 108 2.47 -9.12 10.03
N THR A 109 1.69 -9.29 11.09
CA THR A 109 1.03 -10.55 11.47
C THR A 109 -0.49 -10.40 11.59
N CYS A 110 -1.04 -9.29 11.09
CA CYS A 110 -2.45 -8.96 11.19
C CYS A 110 -3.31 -9.85 10.29
N LYS A 111 -3.91 -10.89 10.87
CA LYS A 111 -4.73 -11.88 10.16
C LYS A 111 -6.04 -11.32 9.60
N SER A 112 -6.52 -10.20 10.11
CA SER A 112 -7.78 -9.58 9.68
C SER A 112 -7.62 -8.68 8.46
N LEU A 113 -6.40 -8.19 8.20
CA LEU A 113 -6.10 -7.19 7.18
C LEU A 113 -6.31 -7.77 5.78
N VAL A 114 -7.08 -7.05 4.96
CA VAL A 114 -7.47 -7.40 3.58
C VAL A 114 -6.86 -6.41 2.59
N ILE A 115 -6.81 -5.12 2.94
CA ILE A 115 -6.24 -4.06 2.13
C ILE A 115 -5.19 -3.31 2.95
N LEU A 116 -3.99 -3.19 2.41
CA LEU A 116 -2.91 -2.36 2.97
C LEU A 116 -2.42 -1.39 1.90
N LYS A 117 -2.52 -0.10 2.17
CA LYS A 117 -2.02 0.97 1.30
C LYS A 117 -1.10 1.87 2.10
N LEU A 118 0.16 1.96 1.68
CA LEU A 118 1.18 2.78 2.32
C LEU A 118 1.76 3.70 1.27
N ASP A 119 1.78 5.00 1.56
CA ASP A 119 2.22 6.03 0.63
C ASP A 119 3.10 7.07 1.35
N GLY A 120 4.10 7.59 0.63
CA GLY A 120 5.13 8.50 1.11
C GLY A 120 6.32 7.78 1.79
N GLY A 121 7.11 8.51 2.57
CA GLY A 121 8.35 8.06 3.21
C GLY A 121 8.21 7.02 4.33
N ILE A 122 7.22 6.13 4.30
CA ILE A 122 7.09 5.11 5.34
C ILE A 122 8.26 4.13 5.24
N ILE A 123 9.01 3.99 6.34
CA ILE A 123 10.12 3.02 6.42
C ILE A 123 9.55 1.69 6.88
N LEU A 124 9.73 0.67 6.05
CA LEU A 124 9.30 -0.70 6.34
C LEU A 124 10.40 -1.40 7.14
N ASP A 125 10.24 -1.45 8.47
CA ASP A 125 11.08 -2.26 9.36
C ASP A 125 10.48 -3.66 9.48
N VAL A 126 10.70 -4.45 8.43
CA VAL A 126 10.00 -5.70 8.23
C VAL A 126 10.72 -6.83 8.96
N PRO A 127 10.02 -7.65 9.76
CA PRO A 127 10.62 -8.88 10.27
C PRO A 127 10.99 -9.81 9.10
N PRO A 128 11.93 -10.76 9.28
CA PRO A 128 12.35 -11.67 8.20
C PRO A 128 11.20 -12.39 7.47
N MET A 129 10.07 -12.59 8.17
CA MET A 129 8.86 -13.18 7.61
C MET A 129 7.63 -12.35 7.98
N VAL A 130 6.91 -11.87 6.96
CA VAL A 130 5.58 -11.24 7.10
C VAL A 130 4.51 -12.26 6.77
N CYS A 131 3.47 -12.35 7.60
CA CYS A 131 2.37 -13.28 7.39
C CYS A 131 1.03 -12.55 7.45
N LEU A 132 0.47 -12.26 6.27
CA LEU A 132 -0.80 -11.54 6.12
C LEU A 132 -1.79 -12.40 5.33
N PRO A 133 -2.35 -13.47 5.95
CA PRO A 133 -3.06 -14.53 5.24
C PRO A 133 -4.36 -14.09 4.55
N SER A 134 -4.95 -12.99 5.00
CA SER A 134 -6.20 -12.43 4.45
C SER A 134 -5.96 -11.29 3.45
N LEU A 135 -4.71 -10.85 3.26
CA LEU A 135 -4.41 -9.70 2.42
C LEU A 135 -4.68 -10.03 0.96
N ARG A 136 -5.45 -9.17 0.30
CA ARG A 136 -5.83 -9.26 -1.12
C ARG A 136 -5.28 -8.11 -1.94
N THR A 137 -5.09 -6.96 -1.31
CA THR A 137 -4.60 -5.74 -1.96
C THR A 137 -3.44 -5.18 -1.16
N LEU A 138 -2.30 -5.01 -1.82
CA LEU A 138 -1.11 -4.36 -1.28
C LEU A 138 -0.69 -3.23 -2.23
N GLU A 139 -0.74 -2.00 -1.75
CA GLU A 139 -0.16 -0.83 -2.43
C GLU A 139 0.97 -0.25 -1.59
N LEU A 140 2.15 -0.12 -2.17
CA LEU A 140 3.31 0.51 -1.57
C LEU A 140 3.82 1.59 -2.51
N LYS A 141 3.80 2.84 -2.06
CA LYS A 141 4.22 4.02 -2.84
C LYS A 141 5.21 4.86 -2.05
N GLY A 142 6.35 5.21 -2.65
CA GLY A 142 7.35 6.10 -2.02
C GLY A 142 8.03 5.53 -0.77
N TYR A 143 7.85 4.25 -0.47
CA TYR A 143 8.37 3.59 0.72
C TYR A 143 9.90 3.48 0.67
N THR A 144 10.50 3.25 1.83
CA THR A 144 11.91 2.86 1.92
C THR A 144 12.05 1.61 2.78
N CYS A 145 12.90 0.67 2.36
CA CYS A 145 13.20 -0.53 3.11
C CYS A 145 14.62 -0.40 3.68
N ASP A 146 14.78 -0.62 4.98
CA ASP A 146 16.09 -0.54 5.65
C ASP A 146 16.77 -1.90 5.77
N VAL A 147 16.04 -2.98 5.45
CA VAL A 147 16.56 -4.35 5.42
C VAL A 147 16.89 -4.77 4.00
N ASP A 148 17.99 -5.51 3.85
CA ASP A 148 18.50 -5.98 2.55
C ASP A 148 17.48 -6.86 1.84
N GLU A 149 16.80 -7.74 2.59
CA GLU A 149 15.87 -8.74 2.06
C GLU A 149 14.82 -9.12 3.12
N PHE A 150 13.55 -9.17 2.74
CA PHE A 150 12.45 -9.67 3.57
C PHE A 150 11.45 -10.42 2.72
N VAL A 151 10.75 -11.40 3.30
CA VAL A 151 9.76 -12.23 2.60
C VAL A 151 8.34 -11.87 3.04
N ILE A 152 7.47 -11.56 2.06
CA ILE A 152 6.03 -11.37 2.31
C ILE A 152 5.23 -12.62 1.93
N ASP A 153 4.80 -13.42 2.91
CA ASP A 153 3.86 -14.53 2.70
C ASP A 153 2.41 -14.01 2.68
N THR A 154 1.87 -13.88 1.47
CA THR A 154 0.51 -13.38 1.20
C THR A 154 -0.22 -14.27 0.17
N PRO A 155 -0.62 -15.49 0.55
CA PRO A 155 -1.16 -16.49 -0.38
C PRO A 155 -2.55 -16.13 -0.94
N SER A 156 -3.17 -15.07 -0.41
CA SER A 156 -4.46 -14.54 -0.83
C SER A 156 -4.35 -13.28 -1.68
N LEU A 157 -3.15 -12.80 -2.01
CA LEU A 157 -2.97 -11.55 -2.73
C LEU A 157 -3.53 -11.65 -4.16
N GLU A 158 -4.39 -10.71 -4.53
CA GLU A 158 -5.06 -10.64 -5.84
C GLU A 158 -4.58 -9.41 -6.63
N TYR A 159 -4.25 -8.32 -5.94
CA TYR A 159 -3.75 -7.05 -6.47
C TYR A 159 -2.48 -6.61 -5.75
N PHE A 160 -1.45 -6.29 -6.53
CA PHE A 160 -0.19 -5.75 -6.04
C PHE A 160 0.18 -4.47 -6.79
N LYS A 161 0.59 -3.44 -6.06
CA LYS A 161 1.09 -2.20 -6.62
C LYS A 161 2.33 -1.73 -5.89
N LEU A 162 3.37 -1.47 -6.66
CA LEU A 162 4.66 -0.97 -6.21
C LEU A 162 5.01 0.28 -7.00
N GLU A 163 5.13 1.42 -6.32
CA GLU A 163 5.66 2.66 -6.89
C GLU A 163 6.83 3.15 -6.06
N ASP A 164 8.01 3.20 -6.66
CA ASP A 164 9.22 3.64 -5.98
C ASP A 164 10.03 4.59 -6.86
N ARG A 165 10.12 5.84 -6.38
CA ARG A 165 10.88 6.91 -7.03
C ARG A 165 12.26 7.11 -6.42
N ASN A 166 12.58 6.39 -5.34
CA ASN A 166 13.88 6.44 -4.72
C ASN A 166 14.87 5.54 -5.48
N TYR A 167 16.12 5.98 -5.63
CA TYR A 167 17.18 5.19 -6.24
C TYR A 167 17.87 4.28 -5.21
N ASP A 168 17.74 4.61 -3.92
CA ASP A 168 18.44 3.94 -2.82
C ASP A 168 17.63 2.80 -2.18
N SER A 169 16.46 2.49 -2.73
CA SER A 169 15.56 1.50 -2.16
C SER A 169 15.86 0.09 -2.67
N HIS A 170 15.96 -0.83 -1.73
CA HIS A 170 16.17 -2.25 -2.00
C HIS A 170 14.85 -2.93 -2.42
N PRO A 171 14.89 -3.84 -3.41
CA PRO A 171 13.71 -4.56 -3.87
C PRO A 171 13.15 -5.46 -2.76
N CYS A 172 11.82 -5.51 -2.62
CA CYS A 172 11.17 -6.44 -1.72
C CYS A 172 11.11 -7.86 -2.34
N LEU A 173 11.42 -8.89 -1.55
CA LEU A 173 11.19 -10.27 -1.97
C LEU A 173 9.77 -10.67 -1.54
N ILE A 174 8.91 -10.97 -2.49
CA ILE A 174 7.54 -11.40 -2.17
C ILE A 174 7.40 -12.85 -2.61
N GLU A 175 7.59 -13.81 -1.72
CA GLU A 175 7.43 -15.21 -2.13
C GLU A 175 5.97 -15.52 -2.51
N ASN A 176 5.82 -16.29 -3.59
CA ASN A 176 4.66 -17.08 -3.97
C ASN A 176 3.29 -16.40 -3.74
N MET A 177 2.83 -15.65 -4.75
CA MET A 177 1.50 -15.05 -4.78
C MET A 177 0.59 -15.77 -5.80
N PRO A 178 0.17 -17.02 -5.55
CA PRO A 178 -0.46 -17.88 -6.55
C PRO A 178 -1.81 -17.37 -7.07
N LYS A 179 -2.43 -16.41 -6.37
CA LYS A 179 -3.71 -15.79 -6.75
C LYS A 179 -3.54 -14.42 -7.40
N LEU A 180 -2.31 -13.92 -7.50
CA LEU A 180 -2.06 -12.58 -7.99
C LEU A 180 -2.53 -12.48 -9.44
N THR A 181 -3.47 -11.57 -9.66
CA THR A 181 -4.12 -11.37 -10.96
C THR A 181 -3.66 -10.08 -11.61
N VAL A 182 -3.47 -9.04 -10.82
CA VAL A 182 -3.06 -7.71 -11.29
C VAL A 182 -1.80 -7.27 -10.55
N ALA A 183 -0.79 -6.84 -11.30
CA ALA A 183 0.41 -6.22 -10.75
C ALA A 183 0.73 -4.90 -11.48
N TYR A 184 1.03 -3.87 -10.69
CA TYR A 184 1.60 -2.62 -11.17
C TYR A 184 2.98 -2.43 -10.52
N VAL A 185 4.02 -2.27 -11.32
CA VAL A 185 5.39 -2.11 -10.84
C VAL A 185 6.05 -0.93 -11.55
N ASP A 186 6.26 0.14 -10.80
CA ASP A 186 6.95 1.33 -11.25
C ASP A 186 8.08 1.66 -10.28
N VAL A 187 9.26 1.13 -10.57
CA VAL A 187 10.41 1.22 -9.67
C VAL A 187 11.66 1.57 -10.45
N ARG A 188 12.49 2.44 -9.88
CA ARG A 188 13.74 2.88 -10.51
C ARG A 188 14.92 1.94 -10.30
N SER A 189 14.83 1.05 -9.32
CA SER A 189 15.88 0.06 -9.01
C SER A 189 16.14 -0.87 -10.19
N THR A 190 17.41 -1.27 -10.36
CA THR A 190 17.86 -2.11 -11.48
C THR A 190 17.75 -3.61 -11.21
N ASP A 191 17.70 -4.03 -9.94
CA ASP A 191 17.59 -5.44 -9.58
C ASP A 191 16.14 -5.78 -9.22
N LEU A 192 15.38 -6.24 -10.20
CA LEU A 192 13.97 -6.62 -10.04
C LEU A 192 13.75 -8.11 -10.25
N GLN A 193 14.82 -8.90 -10.41
CA GLN A 193 14.73 -10.30 -10.82
C GLN A 193 13.86 -11.11 -9.85
N SER A 194 14.08 -10.92 -8.56
CA SER A 194 13.31 -11.55 -7.50
C SER A 194 11.84 -11.17 -7.51
N LEU A 195 11.53 -9.88 -7.67
CA LEU A 195 10.16 -9.38 -7.74
C LEU A 195 9.45 -9.95 -8.98
N ILE A 196 10.14 -10.00 -10.12
CA ILE A 196 9.57 -10.51 -11.37
C ILE A 196 9.29 -12.01 -11.29
N GLY A 197 10.23 -12.81 -10.77
CA GLY A 197 10.01 -14.24 -10.55
C GLY A 197 8.79 -14.52 -9.68
N SER A 198 8.48 -13.60 -8.77
CA SER A 198 7.38 -13.70 -7.80
C SER A 198 6.00 -13.36 -8.36
N ILE A 199 5.92 -12.55 -9.42
CA ILE A 199 4.65 -12.08 -10.02
C ILE A 199 4.29 -12.78 -11.33
N THR A 200 4.96 -13.88 -11.69
CA THR A 200 4.76 -14.60 -12.97
C THR A 200 3.35 -15.15 -13.21
N SER A 201 2.52 -15.25 -12.16
CA SER A 201 1.14 -15.75 -12.23
C SER A 201 0.10 -14.72 -12.71
N VAL A 202 0.48 -13.46 -12.89
CA VAL A 202 -0.44 -12.36 -13.22
C VAL A 202 -1.13 -12.52 -14.58
N LYS A 203 -2.33 -11.94 -14.69
CA LYS A 203 -3.05 -11.76 -15.95
C LYS A 203 -2.90 -10.36 -16.53
N TYR A 204 -2.78 -9.36 -15.66
CA TYR A 204 -2.65 -7.95 -16.01
C TYR A 204 -1.38 -7.42 -15.36
N LEU A 205 -0.47 -6.92 -16.17
CA LEU A 205 0.81 -6.42 -15.71
C LEU A 205 1.06 -5.05 -16.30
N THR A 206 1.31 -4.07 -15.44
CA THR A 206 1.79 -2.76 -15.83
C THR A 206 3.17 -2.57 -15.23
N ILE A 207 4.13 -2.26 -16.08
CA ILE A 207 5.53 -2.19 -15.72
C ILE A 207 6.08 -0.89 -16.27
N SER A 208 6.69 -0.06 -15.43
CA SER A 208 7.35 1.17 -15.85
C SER A 208 8.87 1.05 -16.00
N SER A 209 9.49 -0.05 -15.55
CA SER A 209 10.95 -0.10 -15.40
C SER A 209 11.65 -0.71 -16.62
N LYS A 210 12.81 -0.16 -17.01
CA LYS A 210 13.55 -0.61 -18.20
C LYS A 210 14.19 -2.00 -18.02
N ALA A 211 14.41 -2.43 -16.79
CA ALA A 211 15.25 -3.59 -16.46
C ALA A 211 14.56 -4.96 -16.64
N MET A 212 13.34 -4.99 -17.17
CA MET A 212 12.37 -6.04 -16.84
C MET A 212 12.44 -7.36 -17.63
N PHE A 213 13.00 -7.41 -18.84
CA PHE A 213 12.86 -8.62 -19.66
C PHE A 213 14.14 -9.01 -20.39
N GLY A 214 14.61 -10.21 -20.10
CA GLY A 214 15.88 -10.75 -20.62
C GLY A 214 16.31 -12.03 -19.91
N ASP A 215 15.82 -12.26 -18.69
CA ASP A 215 16.37 -13.28 -17.80
C ASP A 215 15.54 -14.59 -17.75
N GLY A 216 14.59 -14.74 -18.68
CA GLY A 216 13.90 -16.01 -18.93
C GLY A 216 12.68 -16.32 -18.05
N PHE A 217 12.07 -15.30 -17.43
CA PHE A 217 10.80 -15.48 -16.72
C PHE A 217 9.62 -15.61 -17.68
N ILE A 218 8.89 -16.72 -17.57
CA ILE A 218 7.74 -17.03 -18.43
C ILE A 218 6.44 -16.63 -17.72
N PHE A 219 5.67 -15.76 -18.36
CA PHE A 219 4.37 -15.27 -17.92
C PHE A 219 3.24 -16.05 -18.60
N ASN A 220 3.01 -17.28 -18.13
CA ASN A 220 2.04 -18.20 -18.75
C ASN A 220 0.58 -17.74 -18.67
N HIS A 221 0.23 -16.86 -17.74
CA HIS A 221 -1.17 -16.40 -17.56
C HIS A 221 -1.41 -14.96 -18.03
N LEU A 222 -0.36 -14.28 -18.48
CA LEU A 222 -0.45 -12.87 -18.84
C LEU A 222 -1.28 -12.69 -20.10
N GLU A 223 -2.34 -11.90 -19.97
CA GLU A 223 -3.29 -11.57 -21.04
C GLU A 223 -3.10 -10.11 -21.49
N HIS A 224 -2.75 -9.20 -20.57
CA HIS A 224 -2.58 -7.78 -20.85
C HIS A 224 -1.28 -7.26 -20.24
N LEU A 225 -0.44 -6.63 -21.08
CA LEU A 225 0.80 -6.01 -20.66
C LEU A 225 0.81 -4.53 -21.05
N THR A 226 1.08 -3.67 -20.07
CA THR A 226 1.32 -2.24 -20.28
C THR A 226 2.78 -1.92 -20.02
N LEU A 227 3.45 -1.31 -21.00
CA LEU A 227 4.82 -0.82 -20.91
C LEU A 227 4.87 0.68 -21.26
N PRO A 228 5.82 1.45 -20.72
CA PRO A 228 6.02 2.81 -21.15
C PRO A 228 6.63 2.85 -22.56
N VAL A 229 6.26 3.87 -23.32
CA VAL A 229 6.95 4.20 -24.57
C VAL A 229 8.25 4.90 -24.21
N TRP A 230 9.40 4.27 -24.51
CA TRP A 230 10.68 4.96 -24.51
C TRP A 230 11.26 4.98 -25.91
N ASP A 231 11.82 6.12 -26.29
CA ASP A 231 12.49 6.30 -27.59
C ASP A 231 13.64 5.30 -27.80
N ASP A 232 14.25 4.82 -26.71
CA ASP A 232 15.38 3.89 -26.70
C ASP A 232 15.03 2.47 -26.18
N TYR A 233 13.75 2.07 -26.12
CA TYR A 233 13.46 0.71 -25.62
C TYR A 233 13.94 -0.34 -26.63
N PRO A 234 14.86 -1.24 -26.24
CA PRO A 234 15.50 -2.10 -27.20
C PRO A 234 14.51 -3.20 -27.64
N TRP A 235 14.22 -3.25 -28.94
CA TRP A 235 13.15 -4.07 -29.53
C TRP A 235 13.29 -5.57 -29.23
N ASN A 236 14.52 -6.03 -28.96
CA ASN A 236 14.81 -7.40 -28.53
C ASN A 236 14.14 -7.76 -27.19
N VAL A 237 13.99 -6.81 -26.28
CA VAL A 237 13.29 -6.98 -25.00
C VAL A 237 11.81 -7.24 -25.24
N LEU A 238 11.17 -6.46 -26.12
CA LEU A 238 9.78 -6.72 -26.54
C LEU A 238 9.62 -8.09 -27.21
N VAL A 239 10.55 -8.47 -28.08
CA VAL A 239 10.50 -9.81 -28.70
C VAL A 239 10.61 -10.92 -27.66
N GLN A 240 11.45 -10.73 -26.63
CA GLN A 240 11.61 -11.69 -25.55
C GLN A 240 10.34 -11.78 -24.68
N VAL A 241 9.77 -10.63 -24.30
CA VAL A 241 8.46 -10.54 -23.60
C VAL A 241 7.37 -11.32 -24.33
N LEU A 242 7.27 -11.14 -25.65
CA LEU A 242 6.26 -11.81 -26.47
C LEU A 242 6.46 -13.32 -26.50
N LYS A 243 7.72 -13.79 -26.51
CA LYS A 243 8.02 -15.23 -26.41
C LYS A 243 7.71 -15.78 -25.02
N ASP A 244 7.99 -14.99 -24.00
CA ASP A 244 7.81 -15.36 -22.60
C ASP A 244 6.34 -15.26 -22.14
N SER A 245 5.47 -14.64 -22.95
CA SER A 245 4.05 -14.40 -22.62
C SER A 245 3.11 -15.04 -23.66
N PRO A 246 3.00 -16.38 -23.71
CA PRO A 246 2.31 -17.09 -24.79
C PRO A 246 0.80 -16.82 -24.89
N ASN A 247 0.18 -16.32 -23.82
CA ASN A 247 -1.25 -16.02 -23.76
C ASN A 247 -1.58 -14.52 -23.89
N LEU A 248 -0.57 -13.69 -24.21
CA LEU A 248 -0.74 -12.24 -24.33
C LEU A 248 -1.71 -11.90 -25.46
N ARG A 249 -2.74 -11.11 -25.14
CA ARG A 249 -3.79 -10.66 -26.07
C ARG A 249 -3.69 -9.17 -26.36
N GLU A 250 -3.24 -8.39 -25.39
CA GLU A 250 -3.12 -6.95 -25.51
C GLU A 250 -1.75 -6.49 -25.01
N LEU A 251 -1.08 -5.69 -25.84
CA LEU A 251 0.13 -4.97 -25.49
C LEU A 251 -0.15 -3.48 -25.67
N SER A 252 -0.14 -2.74 -24.56
CA SER A 252 -0.39 -1.30 -24.54
C SER A 252 0.91 -0.57 -24.24
N CYS A 253 1.28 0.37 -25.10
CA CYS A 253 2.45 1.22 -24.86
C CYS A 253 1.97 2.64 -24.53
N LEU A 254 2.16 3.11 -23.29
CA LEU A 254 1.71 4.44 -22.84
C LEU A 254 2.89 5.41 -22.72
N SER A 255 2.77 6.61 -23.28
CA SER A 255 3.78 7.67 -23.10
C SER A 255 3.72 8.30 -21.70
N GLU A 256 2.54 8.27 -21.07
CA GLU A 256 2.30 8.80 -19.72
C GLU A 256 1.24 7.92 -19.04
N MET A 257 1.61 7.27 -17.91
CA MET A 257 0.68 6.44 -17.15
C MET A 257 -0.22 7.33 -16.27
N ASN A 258 -1.41 7.67 -16.77
CA ASN A 258 -2.50 8.21 -15.93
C ASN A 258 -3.39 7.06 -15.46
N VAL A 259 -3.42 6.83 -14.14
CA VAL A 259 -3.84 5.58 -13.46
C VAL A 259 -5.38 5.43 -13.31
N SER A 260 -6.21 6.08 -14.13
CA SER A 260 -7.66 6.09 -13.91
C SER A 260 -8.49 5.11 -14.75
N SER A 261 -7.88 4.18 -15.48
CA SER A 261 -8.60 3.03 -16.07
C SER A 261 -8.18 1.76 -15.34
N PHE A 262 -9.11 0.84 -15.07
CA PHE A 262 -8.95 -0.44 -14.35
C PHE A 262 -9.26 -0.42 -12.84
N VAL A 263 -10.38 0.22 -12.45
CA VAL A 263 -11.27 -0.20 -11.34
C VAL A 263 -12.69 -0.15 -11.87
#